data_AF-A0AAD0I8K2-F1
#
_entry.id   AF-A0AAD0I8K2-F1
#
_cell.length_a   1.000
_cell.length_b   1.000
_cell.length_c   1.000
_cell.angle_alpha   90.00
_cell.angle_beta   90.00
_cell.angle_gamma   90.00
#
_symmetry.space_group_name_H-M   'P 1'
#
loop_
_entity.id
_entity.type
_entity.pdbx_description
1 polymer ?
#
loop_
_entity_poly.entity_id
_entity_poly.type
_entity_poly.pdbx_seq_one_letter_code
_entity_poly.pdbx_strand_id
1 'polypeptide(L)'
;MPTGKKIITFLVSTAAVFGPLSYLFFALFESARLSYFGAPTEFLQISSFGVLPMVDAIYPALLVTLLLAGLLIGYARLPGSYRYAMAGGVVTYILLVFWYVSLDLRWQWVWGIATMLAAFGTVAINRPLLEIGNEDVGKPAKQLSLTERHTLLMFKGLISCVVILGLVGIWSAVGEKKAATQKLYWVTDKDVILGFYGDLVLTGELNGSKVGPSFKIIELKSVPQALRLSDIGPLSRTPAVAAASVSPTAAAPSDRKSLPSQ
;
A
#
# COMPACT_ATOMS: atom_id res chain seq x y z
N MET A 1 -8.48 17.14 43.32
CA MET A 1 -9.13 16.94 42.00
C MET A 1 -8.10 16.48 40.94
N PRO A 2 -7.69 15.20 40.92
CA PRO A 2 -6.69 14.69 39.97
C PRO A 2 -7.28 14.09 38.68
N THR A 3 -8.59 13.84 38.63
CA THR A 3 -9.24 13.05 37.57
C THR A 3 -9.44 13.84 36.26
N GLY A 4 -9.73 15.14 36.35
CA GLY A 4 -9.98 15.98 35.17
C GLY A 4 -8.74 16.17 34.28
N LYS A 5 -7.55 16.31 34.87
CA LYS A 5 -6.29 16.42 34.10
C LYS A 5 -5.99 15.14 33.32
N LYS A 6 -6.24 13.96 33.89
CA LYS A 6 -6.03 12.67 33.20
C LYS A 6 -6.94 12.48 31.99
N ILE A 7 -8.20 12.91 32.09
CA ILE A 7 -9.17 12.82 30.98
C ILE A 7 -8.77 13.75 29.83
N ILE A 8 -8.38 14.99 30.15
CA ILE A 8 -7.93 15.96 29.14
C ILE A 8 -6.65 15.45 28.46
N THR A 9 -5.67 14.96 29.21
CA THR A 9 -4.45 14.38 28.64
C THR A 9 -4.75 13.16 27.77
N PHE A 10 -5.70 12.30 28.17
CA PHE A 10 -6.13 11.16 27.36
C PHE A 10 -6.77 11.61 26.05
N LEU A 11 -7.70 12.58 26.07
CA LEU A 11 -8.34 13.13 24.88
C LEU A 11 -7.33 13.79 23.93
N VAL A 12 -6.40 14.59 24.46
CA VAL A 12 -5.36 15.24 23.66
C VAL A 12 -4.42 14.21 23.03
N SER A 13 -4.02 13.18 23.79
CA SER A 13 -3.19 12.08 23.28
C SER A 13 -3.92 11.28 22.20
N THR A 14 -5.22 11.04 22.41
CA THR A 14 -6.07 10.32 21.46
C THR A 14 -6.20 11.11 20.16
N ALA A 15 -6.48 12.42 20.23
CA ALA A 15 -6.53 13.29 19.06
C ALA A 15 -5.19 13.36 18.31
N ALA A 16 -4.07 13.41 19.05
CA ALA A 16 -2.72 13.41 18.48
C ALA A 16 -2.39 12.13 17.71
N VAL A 17 -3.00 10.99 18.06
CA VAL A 17 -2.84 9.72 17.33
C VAL A 17 -3.84 9.61 16.18
N PHE A 18 -5.10 10.01 16.38
CA PHE A 18 -6.14 9.90 15.36
C PHE A 18 -5.95 10.85 14.17
N GLY A 19 -5.34 12.02 14.36
CA GLY A 19 -5.05 12.95 13.26
C GLY A 19 -4.17 12.32 12.18
N PRO A 20 -2.92 11.93 12.49
CA PRO A 20 -2.05 11.25 11.54
C PRO A 20 -2.64 9.95 10.98
N LEU A 21 -3.37 9.19 11.80
CA LEU A 21 -3.97 7.93 11.38
C LEU A 21 -5.12 8.14 10.37
N SER A 22 -5.99 9.13 10.60
CA SER A 22 -7.08 9.47 9.69
C SER A 22 -6.55 10.01 8.37
N TYR A 23 -5.48 10.80 8.42
CA TYR A 23 -4.76 11.27 7.24
C TYR A 23 -4.15 10.12 6.43
N LEU A 24 -3.53 9.13 7.09
CA LEU A 24 -3.02 7.92 6.44
C LEU A 24 -4.14 7.11 5.76
N PHE A 25 -5.26 6.88 6.44
CA PHE A 25 -6.39 6.14 5.85
C PHE A 25 -7.02 6.89 4.68
N PHE A 26 -7.09 8.22 4.76
CA PHE A 26 -7.56 9.05 3.65
C PHE A 26 -6.60 8.99 2.46
N ALA A 27 -5.28 9.02 2.69
CA ALA A 27 -4.27 8.87 1.65
C ALA A 27 -4.40 7.53 0.91
N LEU A 28 -4.59 6.44 1.65
CA LEU A 28 -4.78 5.09 1.11
C LEU A 28 -6.07 4.98 0.29
N PHE A 29 -7.16 5.48 0.85
CA PHE A 29 -8.45 5.53 0.19
C PHE A 29 -8.38 6.31 -1.13
N GLU A 30 -7.70 7.46 -1.12
CA GLU A 30 -7.60 8.35 -2.26
C GLU A 30 -6.66 7.79 -3.34
N SER A 31 -5.52 7.21 -2.92
CA SER A 31 -4.60 6.50 -3.80
C SER A 31 -5.30 5.35 -4.53
N ALA A 32 -6.08 4.52 -3.82
CA ALA A 32 -6.83 3.43 -4.41
C ALA A 32 -7.93 3.93 -5.37
N ARG A 33 -8.63 5.01 -5.00
CA ARG A 33 -9.63 5.68 -5.85
C ARG A 33 -9.04 6.15 -7.18
N LEU A 34 -7.85 6.73 -7.16
CA LEU A 34 -7.14 7.22 -8.36
C LEU A 34 -6.56 6.10 -9.20
N SER A 35 -6.00 5.07 -8.53
CA SER A 35 -5.47 3.86 -9.17
C SER A 35 -6.55 3.16 -10.02
N TYR A 36 -7.80 3.15 -9.55
CA TYR A 36 -8.95 2.64 -10.32
C TYR A 36 -9.10 3.33 -11.69
N PHE A 37 -8.88 4.64 -11.78
CA PHE A 37 -8.91 5.39 -13.03
C PHE A 37 -7.59 5.30 -13.83
N GLY A 38 -6.53 4.73 -13.24
CA GLY A 38 -5.19 4.71 -13.81
C GLY A 38 -4.48 6.07 -13.73
N ALA A 39 -4.95 6.95 -12.86
CA ALA A 39 -4.33 8.25 -12.64
C ALA A 39 -3.00 8.09 -11.89
N PRO A 40 -1.98 8.94 -12.18
CA PRO A 40 -0.73 8.89 -11.45
C PRO A 40 -0.99 9.20 -9.97
N THR A 41 -0.51 8.38 -9.05
CA THR A 41 -0.68 8.62 -7.60
C THR A 41 0.42 9.50 -7.03
N GLU A 42 1.50 9.72 -7.79
CA GLU A 42 2.67 10.52 -7.42
C GLU A 42 2.32 11.97 -7.08
N PHE A 43 1.30 12.55 -7.71
CA PHE A 43 0.91 13.93 -7.40
C PHE A 43 0.26 14.07 -6.02
N LEU A 44 -0.30 13.00 -5.44
CA LEU A 44 -0.79 13.02 -4.06
C LEU A 44 0.33 13.36 -3.09
N GLN A 45 1.58 13.00 -3.44
CA GLN A 45 2.78 13.33 -2.66
C GLN A 45 3.04 14.84 -2.65
N ILE A 46 2.78 15.50 -3.77
CA ILE A 46 3.02 16.94 -3.98
C ILE A 46 1.93 17.78 -3.31
N SER A 47 0.67 17.32 -3.40
CA SER A 47 -0.47 18.18 -3.11
C SER A 47 -0.95 18.10 -1.67
N SER A 48 -0.92 16.94 -1.01
CA SER A 48 -1.41 16.84 0.37
C SER A 48 -1.01 15.59 1.15
N PHE A 49 -0.30 14.59 0.61
CA PHE A 49 -0.05 13.28 1.24
C PHE A 49 1.41 12.81 1.17
N GLY A 50 2.33 13.54 1.82
CA GLY A 50 3.75 13.19 1.88
C GLY A 50 4.09 11.87 2.59
N VAL A 51 3.09 11.19 3.16
CA VAL A 51 3.24 9.88 3.83
C VAL A 51 3.13 8.71 2.84
N LEU A 52 2.52 8.89 1.67
CA LEU A 52 2.39 7.83 0.64
C LEU A 52 3.73 7.19 0.22
N PRO A 53 4.81 7.94 -0.08
CA PRO A 53 6.11 7.34 -0.41
C PRO A 53 6.67 6.52 0.76
N MET A 54 6.42 6.96 2.00
CA MET A 54 6.80 6.24 3.21
C MET A 54 6.00 4.93 3.32
N VAL A 55 4.72 4.94 2.98
CA VAL A 55 3.89 3.72 2.97
C VAL A 55 4.42 2.74 1.93
N ASP A 56 4.58 3.19 0.69
CA ASP A 56 4.97 2.34 -0.43
C ASP A 56 6.38 1.75 -0.25
N ALA A 57 7.32 2.50 0.34
CA ALA A 57 8.69 2.04 0.56
C ALA A 57 8.89 1.30 1.89
N ILE A 58 8.32 1.81 3.00
CA ILE A 58 8.63 1.32 4.34
C ILE A 58 7.70 0.18 4.75
N TYR A 59 6.41 0.19 4.39
CA TYR A 59 5.49 -0.85 4.88
C TYR A 59 5.86 -2.25 4.37
N PRO A 60 6.23 -2.45 3.10
CA PRO A 60 6.69 -3.76 2.64
C PRO A 60 7.94 -4.23 3.40
N ALA A 61 8.92 -3.35 3.60
CA ALA A 61 10.15 -3.67 4.32
C ALA A 61 9.89 -3.95 5.83
N LEU A 62 8.99 -3.19 6.44
CA LEU A 62 8.58 -3.35 7.84
C LEU A 62 7.80 -4.64 8.04
N LEU A 63 6.93 -5.00 7.09
CA LEU A 63 6.20 -6.27 7.08
C LEU A 63 7.17 -7.45 7.01
N VAL A 64 8.13 -7.41 6.08
CA VAL A 64 9.15 -8.46 5.93
C VAL A 64 9.98 -8.61 7.21
N THR A 65 10.47 -7.50 7.76
CA THR A 65 11.31 -7.53 8.98
C THR A 65 10.54 -8.02 10.20
N LEU A 66 9.26 -7.65 10.35
CA LEU A 66 8.43 -8.04 11.48
C LEU A 66 8.02 -9.52 11.42
N LEU A 67 7.69 -10.03 10.22
CA LEU A 67 7.49 -11.46 9.98
C LEU A 67 8.76 -12.27 10.24
N LEU A 68 9.90 -11.80 9.75
CA LEU A 68 11.19 -12.46 9.98
C LEU A 68 11.55 -12.48 11.47
N ALA A 69 11.38 -11.37 12.17
CA ALA A 69 11.60 -11.30 13.62
C ALA A 69 10.66 -12.25 14.38
N GLY A 70 9.37 -12.30 14.01
CA GLY A 70 8.41 -13.24 14.58
C GLY A 70 8.82 -14.71 14.36
N LEU A 71 9.27 -15.04 13.14
CA LEU A 71 9.72 -16.38 12.79
C LEU A 71 11.00 -16.80 13.54
N LEU A 72 11.99 -15.89 13.65
CA LEU A 72 13.26 -16.13 14.35
C LEU A 72 13.07 -16.31 15.86
N ILE A 73 12.15 -15.56 16.47
CA ILE A 73 11.84 -15.69 17.90
C ILE A 73 11.09 -17.01 18.16
N GLY A 74 10.17 -17.41 17.26
CA GLY A 74 9.48 -18.69 17.33
C GLY A 74 10.45 -19.88 17.23
N TYR A 75 11.47 -19.77 16.36
CA TYR A 75 12.53 -20.77 16.23
C TYR A 75 13.26 -21.04 17.56
N ALA A 76 13.56 -20.00 18.36
CA ALA A 76 14.24 -20.16 19.64
C ALA A 76 13.44 -20.97 20.67
N ARG A 77 12.10 -21.08 20.50
CA ARG A 77 11.19 -21.66 21.52
C ARG A 77 10.55 -22.98 21.14
N LEU A 78 10.69 -23.45 19.90
CA LEU A 78 10.15 -24.74 19.48
C LEU A 78 11.07 -25.90 19.89
N PRO A 79 10.53 -27.12 20.13
CA PRO A 79 11.34 -28.31 20.35
C PRO A 79 11.89 -28.87 19.03
N GLY A 80 13.14 -29.36 19.07
CA GLY A 80 13.87 -30.10 18.01
C GLY A 80 13.34 -30.06 16.58
N SER A 81 12.50 -31.04 16.21
CA SER A 81 11.98 -31.23 14.85
C SER A 81 11.21 -30.02 14.30
N TYR A 82 10.50 -29.30 15.17
CA TYR A 82 9.77 -28.08 14.80
C TYR A 82 10.71 -26.89 14.54
N ARG A 83 11.93 -26.88 15.10
CA ARG A 83 12.93 -25.85 14.81
C ARG A 83 13.41 -25.94 13.37
N TYR A 84 13.68 -27.15 12.86
CA TYR A 84 14.11 -27.35 11.48
C TYR A 84 13.03 -26.93 10.48
N ALA A 85 11.78 -27.28 10.77
CA ALA A 85 10.61 -26.84 10.03
C ALA A 85 10.45 -25.31 10.01
N MET A 86 10.62 -24.64 11.15
CA MET A 86 10.51 -23.20 11.23
C MET A 86 11.69 -22.49 10.56
N ALA A 87 12.91 -23.03 10.69
CA ALA A 87 14.08 -22.54 9.96
C ALA A 87 13.91 -22.67 8.44
N GLY A 88 13.37 -23.79 7.96
CA GLY A 88 12.99 -23.96 6.55
C GLY A 88 11.96 -22.92 6.10
N GLY A 89 10.96 -22.63 6.94
CA GLY A 89 9.98 -21.57 6.68
C GLY A 89 10.59 -20.16 6.61
N VAL A 90 11.53 -19.84 7.53
CA VAL A 90 12.31 -18.59 7.52
C VAL A 90 13.08 -18.46 6.21
N VAL A 91 13.83 -19.50 5.82
CA VAL A 91 14.64 -19.52 4.60
C VAL A 91 13.76 -19.38 3.36
N THR A 92 12.64 -20.11 3.31
CA THR A 92 11.65 -20.01 2.23
C THR A 92 11.11 -18.59 2.10
N TYR A 93 10.80 -17.95 3.23
CA TYR A 93 10.29 -16.58 3.25
C TYR A 93 11.35 -15.56 2.79
N ILE A 94 12.60 -15.69 3.23
CA ILE A 94 13.72 -14.84 2.76
C ILE A 94 13.90 -14.97 1.25
N LEU A 95 13.88 -16.20 0.72
CA LEU A 95 14.03 -16.46 -0.72
C LEU A 95 12.85 -15.89 -1.52
N LEU A 96 11.62 -15.96 -0.98
CA LEU A 96 10.44 -15.34 -1.58
C LEU A 96 10.56 -13.80 -1.63
N VAL A 97 11.15 -13.19 -0.60
CA VAL A 97 11.44 -11.75 -0.61
C VAL A 97 12.48 -11.41 -1.67
N PHE A 98 13.58 -12.17 -1.77
CA PHE A 98 14.58 -11.94 -2.82
C PHE A 98 14.00 -12.13 -4.23
N TRP A 99 13.09 -13.08 -4.40
CA TRP A 99 12.33 -13.25 -5.64
C TRP A 99 11.50 -11.99 -5.97
N TYR A 100 10.71 -11.51 -5.02
CA TYR A 100 9.83 -10.35 -5.20
C TYR A 100 10.59 -9.04 -5.49
N VAL A 101 11.74 -8.83 -4.83
CA VAL A 101 12.52 -7.59 -4.95
C VAL A 101 13.49 -7.64 -6.15
N SER A 102 13.67 -8.79 -6.79
CA SER A 102 14.55 -8.92 -7.96
C SER A 102 13.97 -8.21 -9.18
N LEU A 103 14.74 -7.27 -9.74
CA LEU A 103 14.38 -6.54 -10.96
C LEU A 103 14.69 -7.35 -12.23
N ASP A 104 15.71 -8.20 -12.18
CA ASP A 104 16.13 -9.04 -13.30
C ASP A 104 15.37 -10.37 -13.36
N LEU A 105 14.83 -10.69 -14.53
CA LEU A 105 14.10 -11.94 -14.77
C LEU A 105 14.96 -13.18 -14.48
N ARG A 106 16.27 -13.13 -14.74
CA ARG A 106 17.20 -14.24 -14.44
C ARG A 106 17.26 -14.53 -12.94
N TRP A 107 17.39 -13.48 -12.12
CA TRP A 107 17.45 -13.60 -10.68
C TRP A 107 16.10 -14.01 -10.09
N GLN A 108 14.98 -13.53 -10.66
CA GLN A 108 13.65 -14.03 -10.31
C GLN A 108 13.56 -15.55 -10.54
N TRP A 109 14.04 -16.10 -11.65
CA TRP A 109 14.02 -17.56 -11.83
C TRP A 109 14.87 -18.30 -10.81
N VAL A 110 16.08 -17.81 -10.53
CA VAL A 110 16.99 -18.42 -9.53
C VAL A 110 16.35 -18.45 -8.14
N TRP A 111 15.82 -17.32 -7.67
CA TRP A 111 15.17 -17.24 -6.36
C TRP A 111 13.84 -17.98 -6.32
N GLY A 112 13.09 -18.01 -7.42
CA GLY A 112 11.84 -18.76 -7.53
C GLY A 112 12.07 -20.26 -7.38
N ILE A 113 13.06 -20.82 -8.08
CA ILE A 113 13.45 -22.23 -7.98
C ILE A 113 13.96 -22.54 -6.56
N ALA A 114 14.82 -21.67 -6.00
CA ALA A 114 15.31 -21.84 -4.63
C ALA A 114 14.18 -21.82 -3.60
N THR A 115 13.19 -20.93 -3.76
CA THR A 115 12.00 -20.85 -2.90
C THR A 115 11.18 -22.13 -2.97
N MET A 116 10.93 -22.66 -4.17
CA MET A 116 10.20 -23.92 -4.36
C MET A 116 10.92 -25.10 -3.69
N LEU A 117 12.25 -25.21 -3.85
CA LEU A 117 13.04 -26.25 -3.21
C LEU A 117 13.03 -26.13 -1.68
N ALA A 118 13.15 -24.92 -1.15
CA ALA A 118 13.09 -24.67 0.29
C ALA A 118 11.70 -24.96 0.88
N ALA A 119 10.63 -24.58 0.17
CA ALA A 119 9.25 -24.88 0.55
C ALA A 119 9.00 -26.40 0.58
N PHE A 120 9.42 -27.10 -0.48
CA PHE A 120 9.29 -28.55 -0.56
C PHE A 120 10.07 -29.25 0.56
N GLY A 121 11.32 -28.85 0.81
CA GLY A 121 12.13 -29.35 1.92
C GLY A 121 11.47 -29.09 3.28
N THR A 122 10.81 -27.93 3.45
CA THR A 122 10.12 -27.57 4.69
C THR A 122 8.87 -28.42 4.97
N VAL A 123 8.15 -28.81 3.91
CA VAL A 123 6.97 -29.69 3.98
C VAL A 123 7.39 -31.15 4.17
N ALA A 124 8.51 -31.56 3.58
CA ALA A 124 9.05 -32.92 3.72
C ALA A 124 9.60 -33.23 5.13
N ILE A 125 9.81 -32.22 5.98
CA ILE A 125 10.18 -32.43 7.39
C ILE A 125 9.00 -33.08 8.11
N ASN A 126 9.18 -34.34 8.48
CA ASN A 126 8.18 -35.14 9.19
C ASN A 126 7.94 -34.53 10.59
N ARG A 127 6.74 -34.00 10.81
CA ARG A 127 6.35 -33.39 12.10
C ARG A 127 5.39 -34.35 12.80
N PRO A 128 5.60 -34.66 14.09
CA PRO A 128 4.54 -35.28 14.87
C PRO A 128 3.33 -34.33 14.84
N LEU A 129 2.11 -34.83 14.64
CA LEU A 129 0.93 -33.98 14.81
C LEU A 129 0.93 -33.46 16.25
N LEU A 130 0.74 -32.15 16.43
CA LEU A 130 0.35 -31.63 17.74
C LEU A 130 -1.00 -32.27 18.05
N GLU A 131 -1.04 -33.23 18.97
CA GLU A 131 -2.27 -33.62 19.64
C GLU A 131 -2.78 -32.37 20.34
N ILE A 132 -3.77 -31.70 19.73
CA ILE A 132 -4.60 -30.69 20.39
C ILE A 132 -5.54 -31.49 21.30
N GLY A 133 -4.96 -32.11 22.32
CA GLY A 133 -5.64 -32.78 23.40
C GLY A 133 -6.11 -31.73 24.40
N ASN A 134 -7.37 -31.79 24.77
CA ASN A 134 -8.06 -30.86 25.67
C ASN A 134 -7.62 -31.08 27.14
N GLU A 135 -6.32 -31.10 27.42
CA GLU A 135 -5.76 -31.59 28.69
C GLU A 135 -5.56 -30.52 29.79
N ASP A 136 -6.02 -29.28 29.55
CA ASP A 136 -5.92 -28.20 30.55
C ASP A 136 -7.23 -27.92 31.29
N VAL A 137 -8.11 -28.91 31.43
CA VAL A 137 -9.23 -28.83 32.39
C VAL A 137 -8.73 -29.24 33.77
N GLY A 138 -8.14 -28.30 34.52
CA GLY A 138 -8.01 -28.43 35.98
C GLY A 138 -6.67 -28.10 36.64
N LYS A 139 -5.75 -27.36 36.01
CA LYS A 139 -4.56 -26.86 36.73
C LYS A 139 -4.82 -25.45 37.29
N PRO A 140 -4.54 -25.19 38.59
CA PRO A 140 -4.69 -23.85 39.15
C PRO A 140 -3.79 -22.88 38.38
N ALA A 141 -4.25 -21.65 38.17
CA ALA A 141 -3.63 -20.63 37.33
C ALA A 141 -2.12 -20.56 37.55
N LYS A 142 -1.37 -21.25 36.68
CA LYS A 142 0.09 -21.30 36.72
C LYS A 142 0.54 -19.88 36.46
N GLN A 143 1.32 -19.28 37.37
CA GLN A 143 1.95 -17.99 37.11
C GLN A 143 2.72 -18.13 35.80
N LEU A 144 2.24 -17.45 34.76
CA LEU A 144 2.83 -17.48 33.43
C LEU A 144 4.32 -17.20 33.58
N SER A 145 5.15 -18.15 33.16
CA SER A 145 6.59 -17.93 33.13
C SER A 145 6.87 -16.67 32.30
N LEU A 146 7.94 -15.96 32.63
CA LEU A 146 8.36 -14.74 31.91
C LEU A 146 8.44 -14.99 30.38
N THR A 147 8.77 -16.23 30.02
CA THR A 147 8.75 -16.80 28.66
C THR A 147 7.35 -16.85 28.04
N GLU A 148 6.36 -17.44 28.72
CA GLU A 148 4.97 -17.53 28.24
C GLU A 148 4.30 -16.16 28.11
N ARG A 149 4.57 -15.25 29.06
CA ARG A 149 4.08 -13.86 29.01
C ARG A 149 4.62 -13.11 27.79
N HIS A 150 5.88 -13.32 27.43
CA HIS A 150 6.45 -12.78 26.21
C HIS A 150 5.89 -13.42 24.94
N THR A 151 5.65 -14.74 24.93
CA THR A 151 5.01 -15.41 23.77
C THR A 151 3.60 -14.84 23.52
N LEU A 152 2.82 -14.64 24.59
CA LEU A 152 1.48 -14.08 24.50
C LEU A 152 1.49 -12.63 23.98
N LEU A 153 2.42 -11.80 24.47
CA LEU A 153 2.59 -10.43 23.98
C LEU A 153 2.98 -10.38 22.50
N MET A 154 3.82 -11.32 22.05
CA MET A 154 4.23 -11.43 20.64
C MET A 154 3.08 -11.91 19.76
N PHE A 155 2.31 -12.91 20.19
CA PHE A 155 1.12 -13.36 19.46
C PHE A 155 0.08 -12.24 19.35
N LYS A 156 -0.13 -11.48 20.43
CA LYS A 156 -0.93 -10.25 20.40
C LYS A 156 -0.36 -9.23 19.42
N GLY A 157 0.95 -9.01 19.40
CA GLY A 157 1.62 -8.11 18.45
C GLY A 157 1.44 -8.54 16.99
N LEU A 158 1.57 -9.84 16.70
CA LEU A 158 1.35 -10.41 15.37
C LEU A 158 -0.10 -10.24 14.92
N ILE A 159 -1.07 -10.58 15.79
CA ILE A 159 -2.50 -10.34 15.53
C ILE A 159 -2.75 -8.86 15.27
N SER A 160 -2.15 -7.98 16.08
CA SER A 160 -2.27 -6.53 15.90
C SER A 160 -1.78 -6.10 14.51
N CYS A 161 -0.66 -6.63 14.04
CA CYS A 161 -0.12 -6.34 12.72
C CYS A 161 -1.04 -6.84 11.60
N VAL A 162 -1.55 -8.07 11.72
CA VAL A 162 -2.51 -8.64 10.75
C VAL A 162 -3.78 -7.80 10.68
N VAL A 163 -4.31 -7.36 11.83
CA VAL A 163 -5.47 -6.48 11.91
C VAL A 163 -5.18 -5.13 11.25
N ILE A 164 -4.01 -4.53 11.51
CA ILE A 164 -3.61 -3.25 10.89
C ILE A 164 -3.52 -3.40 9.37
N LEU A 165 -2.91 -4.46 8.86
CA LEU A 165 -2.82 -4.73 7.42
C LEU A 165 -4.19 -4.99 6.79
N GLY A 166 -5.04 -5.74 7.48
CA GLY A 166 -6.42 -5.95 7.06
C GLY A 166 -7.19 -4.62 6.95
N LEU A 167 -7.02 -3.72 7.92
CA LEU A 167 -7.61 -2.38 7.89
C LEU A 167 -7.09 -1.55 6.69
N VAL A 168 -5.78 -1.59 6.41
CA VAL A 168 -5.19 -0.91 5.23
C VAL A 168 -5.81 -1.44 3.93
N GLY A 169 -5.94 -2.76 3.79
CA GLY A 169 -6.58 -3.39 2.63
C GLY A 169 -8.05 -3.00 2.47
N ILE A 170 -8.81 -2.99 3.57
CA ILE A 170 -10.23 -2.59 3.58
C ILE A 170 -10.38 -1.14 3.12
N TRP A 171 -9.58 -0.20 3.65
CA TRP A 171 -9.66 1.21 3.28
C TRP A 171 -9.32 1.44 1.79
N SER A 172 -8.36 0.69 1.27
CA SER A 172 -8.03 0.72 -0.17
C SER A 172 -9.20 0.21 -1.02
N ALA A 173 -9.79 -0.94 -0.66
CA ALA A 173 -10.96 -1.50 -1.36
C ALA A 173 -12.19 -0.56 -1.30
N VAL A 174 -12.38 0.16 -0.19
CA VAL A 174 -13.44 1.18 -0.07
C VAL A 174 -13.20 2.34 -1.04
N GLY A 175 -11.95 2.75 -1.27
CA GLY A 175 -11.57 3.76 -2.26
C GLY A 175 -11.94 3.35 -3.69
N GLU A 176 -11.55 2.15 -4.11
CA GLU A 176 -11.89 1.59 -5.42
C GLU A 176 -13.40 1.44 -5.60
N LYS A 177 -14.10 0.91 -4.59
CA LYS A 177 -15.56 0.77 -4.63
C LYS A 177 -16.26 2.10 -4.80
N LYS A 178 -15.79 3.16 -4.13
CA LYS A 178 -16.36 4.50 -4.30
C LYS A 178 -16.11 5.03 -5.70
N ALA A 179 -14.91 4.85 -6.26
CA ALA A 179 -14.61 5.23 -7.65
C ALA A 179 -15.59 4.56 -8.63
N ALA A 180 -15.79 3.26 -8.48
CA ALA A 180 -16.65 2.44 -9.34
C ALA A 180 -18.16 2.75 -9.20
N THR A 181 -18.58 3.40 -8.12
CA THR A 181 -20.01 3.68 -7.84
C THR A 181 -20.37 5.16 -7.91
N GLN A 182 -19.38 6.05 -7.99
CA GLN A 182 -19.59 7.49 -8.04
C GLN A 182 -20.20 7.89 -9.39
N LYS A 183 -21.33 8.62 -9.32
CA LYS A 183 -22.11 9.07 -10.49
C LYS A 183 -21.88 10.53 -10.86
N LEU A 184 -21.69 11.37 -9.83
CA LEU A 184 -21.50 12.81 -9.99
C LEU A 184 -20.03 13.15 -10.07
N TYR A 185 -19.66 13.91 -11.11
CA TYR A 185 -18.31 14.42 -11.31
C TYR A 185 -18.33 15.89 -11.68
N TRP A 186 -17.30 16.60 -11.26
CA TRP A 186 -17.02 17.92 -11.76
C TRP A 186 -16.38 17.79 -13.14
N VAL A 187 -16.95 18.47 -14.13
CA VAL A 187 -16.51 18.42 -15.51
C VAL A 187 -16.30 19.80 -16.08
N THR A 188 -15.33 19.83 -16.99
CA THR A 188 -15.08 20.86 -18.00
C THR A 188 -15.47 20.27 -19.37
N ASP A 189 -15.56 21.07 -20.43
CA ASP A 189 -16.02 20.60 -21.76
C ASP A 189 -15.35 19.30 -22.27
N LYS A 190 -14.07 19.08 -21.94
CA LYS A 190 -13.28 17.91 -22.39
C LYS A 190 -12.66 17.08 -21.28
N ASP A 191 -12.66 17.58 -20.06
CA ASP A 191 -11.91 17.00 -18.95
C ASP A 191 -12.82 16.76 -17.74
N VAL A 192 -12.61 15.65 -17.04
CA VAL A 192 -13.23 15.34 -15.75
C VAL A 192 -12.26 15.61 -14.62
N ILE A 193 -12.75 16.23 -13.55
CA ILE A 193 -11.98 16.41 -12.32
C ILE A 193 -12.12 15.17 -11.46
N LEU A 194 -10.98 14.55 -11.18
CA LEU A 194 -10.86 13.36 -10.37
C LEU A 194 -10.66 13.70 -8.88
N GLY A 195 -10.12 14.88 -8.57
CA GLY A 195 -9.95 15.33 -7.19
C GLY A 195 -9.46 16.77 -7.07
N PHE A 196 -9.73 17.36 -5.90
CA PHE A 196 -9.22 18.66 -5.47
C PHE A 196 -8.24 18.45 -4.32
N TYR A 197 -7.08 19.09 -4.39
CA TYR A 197 -6.00 18.94 -3.43
C TYR A 197 -5.42 20.32 -3.10
N GLY A 198 -6.14 21.05 -2.25
CA GLY A 198 -5.85 22.46 -1.98
C GLY A 198 -6.08 23.31 -3.22
N ASP A 199 -5.02 23.97 -3.69
CA ASP A 199 -5.04 24.83 -4.88
C ASP A 199 -4.86 24.05 -6.20
N LEU A 200 -4.57 22.75 -6.14
CA LEU A 200 -4.34 21.90 -7.30
C LEU A 200 -5.55 21.01 -7.60
N VAL A 201 -5.80 20.81 -8.88
CA VAL A 201 -6.89 19.97 -9.41
C VAL A 201 -6.30 18.93 -10.33
N LEU A 202 -6.66 17.66 -10.11
CA LEU A 202 -6.33 16.60 -11.04
C LEU A 202 -7.46 16.47 -12.07
N THR A 203 -7.13 16.69 -13.33
CA THR A 203 -8.04 16.44 -14.45
C THR A 203 -7.60 15.22 -15.26
N GLY A 204 -8.58 14.47 -15.74
CA GLY A 204 -8.39 13.41 -16.73
C GLY A 204 -9.23 13.71 -17.96
N GLU A 205 -8.74 13.33 -19.13
CA GLU A 205 -9.50 13.47 -20.38
C GLU A 205 -10.79 12.62 -20.33
N LEU A 206 -11.93 13.21 -20.69
CA LEU A 206 -13.22 12.53 -20.68
C LEU A 206 -13.56 12.04 -22.09
N ASN A 207 -13.66 10.72 -22.28
CA ASN A 207 -14.10 10.11 -23.53
C ASN A 207 -15.38 9.29 -23.28
N GLY A 208 -16.52 9.96 -23.33
CA GLY A 208 -17.82 9.36 -22.97
C GLY A 208 -17.88 8.99 -21.48
N SER A 209 -18.13 7.72 -21.16
CA SER A 209 -18.13 7.19 -19.79
C SER A 209 -16.76 6.66 -19.33
N LYS A 210 -15.68 7.02 -20.04
CA LYS A 210 -14.33 6.55 -19.73
C LYS A 210 -13.38 7.70 -19.48
N VAL A 211 -12.49 7.49 -18.52
CA VAL A 211 -11.34 8.36 -18.24
C VAL A 211 -10.20 7.93 -19.17
N GLY A 212 -9.68 8.88 -19.95
CA GLY A 212 -8.54 8.70 -20.83
C GLY A 212 -7.22 8.55 -20.07
N PRO A 213 -6.13 8.18 -20.75
CA PRO A 213 -4.81 8.00 -20.14
C PRO A 213 -4.09 9.34 -19.86
N SER A 214 -4.60 10.45 -20.41
CA SER A 214 -4.02 11.78 -20.29
C SER A 214 -4.50 12.44 -18.99
N PHE A 215 -3.57 12.69 -18.06
CA PHE A 215 -3.85 13.40 -16.81
C PHE A 215 -3.09 14.73 -16.77
N LYS A 216 -3.72 15.76 -16.23
CA LYS A 216 -3.11 17.07 -16.04
C LYS A 216 -3.35 17.54 -14.61
N ILE A 217 -2.35 18.22 -14.07
CA ILE A 217 -2.44 18.91 -12.79
C ILE A 217 -2.48 20.39 -13.11
N ILE A 218 -3.57 21.04 -12.75
CA ILE A 218 -3.78 22.46 -12.99
C ILE A 218 -4.13 23.15 -11.68
N GLU A 219 -3.71 24.39 -11.52
CA GLU A 219 -4.18 25.21 -10.41
C GLU A 219 -5.67 25.51 -10.60
N LEU A 220 -6.43 25.50 -9.50
CA LEU A 220 -7.87 25.76 -9.50
C LEU A 220 -8.21 27.12 -10.14
N LYS A 221 -7.33 28.10 -9.98
CA LYS A 221 -7.45 29.45 -10.57
C LYS A 221 -7.24 29.47 -12.09
N SER A 222 -6.54 28.48 -12.61
CA SER A 222 -6.16 28.36 -14.02
C SER A 222 -7.11 27.43 -14.79
N VAL A 223 -8.18 26.94 -14.14
CA VAL A 223 -9.21 26.13 -14.80
C VAL A 223 -9.94 27.02 -15.81
N PRO A 224 -9.85 26.72 -17.12
CA PRO A 224 -10.22 27.66 -18.18
C PRO A 224 -11.74 27.93 -18.30
N GLN A 225 -12.59 27.20 -17.59
CA GLN A 225 -14.04 27.30 -17.70
C GLN A 225 -14.75 27.06 -16.36
N ALA A 226 -15.99 27.53 -16.26
CA ALA A 226 -16.84 27.31 -15.09
C ALA A 226 -17.09 25.81 -14.87
N LEU A 227 -16.67 25.31 -13.71
CA LEU A 227 -16.86 23.92 -13.30
C LEU A 227 -18.35 23.62 -13.17
N ARG A 228 -18.79 22.55 -13.85
CA ARG A 228 -20.16 22.06 -13.75
C ARG A 228 -20.17 20.69 -13.09
N LEU A 229 -21.03 20.50 -12.11
CA LEU A 229 -21.30 19.18 -11.54
C LEU A 229 -22.28 18.47 -12.47
N SER A 230 -21.89 17.33 -13.03
CA SER A 230 -22.74 16.55 -13.96
C SER A 230 -22.82 15.08 -13.57
N ASP A 231 -23.96 14.47 -13.85
CA ASP A 231 -24.19 13.04 -13.66
C ASP A 231 -23.74 12.28 -14.91
N ILE A 232 -22.48 11.83 -14.90
CA ILE A 232 -21.82 11.17 -16.03
C ILE A 232 -21.24 9.79 -15.68
N GLY A 233 -21.36 9.39 -14.41
CA GLY A 233 -20.81 8.13 -13.91
C GLY A 233 -21.81 6.96 -13.93
N PRO A 234 -21.34 5.75 -13.60
CA PRO A 234 -19.99 5.42 -13.15
C PRO A 234 -18.96 5.47 -14.29
N LEU A 235 -17.81 6.09 -14.00
CA LEU A 235 -16.71 6.19 -14.96
C LEU A 235 -15.80 4.98 -14.82
N SER A 236 -15.24 4.54 -15.93
CA SER A 236 -14.26 3.44 -15.96
C SER A 236 -12.97 3.87 -16.65
N ARG A 237 -11.87 3.20 -16.34
CA ARG A 237 -10.60 3.45 -17.04
C ARG A 237 -10.69 3.02 -18.50
N THR A 238 -10.17 3.83 -19.41
CA THR A 238 -9.90 3.38 -20.78
C THR A 238 -8.76 2.36 -20.72
N PRO A 239 -8.94 1.13 -21.25
CA PRO A 239 -7.86 0.15 -21.29
C PRO A 239 -6.67 0.80 -22.00
N ALA A 240 -5.50 0.76 -21.35
CA ALA A 240 -4.31 1.34 -21.90
C ALA A 240 -4.00 0.61 -23.22
N VAL A 241 -4.26 1.27 -24.35
CA VAL A 241 -3.62 0.88 -25.61
C VAL A 241 -2.13 1.03 -25.33
N ALA A 242 -1.39 -0.07 -25.43
CA ALA A 242 0.05 -0.12 -25.22
C ALA A 242 0.71 1.10 -25.86
N ALA A 243 1.15 2.05 -25.03
CA ALA A 243 1.65 3.32 -25.50
C ALA A 243 2.93 3.09 -26.31
N ALA A 244 2.82 3.32 -27.61
CA ALA A 244 3.95 3.57 -28.47
C ALA A 244 4.82 4.67 -27.83
N SER A 245 6.12 4.38 -27.80
CA SER A 245 7.22 5.26 -27.42
C SER A 245 6.94 6.74 -27.62
N VAL A 246 7.05 7.52 -26.54
CA VAL A 246 7.27 8.96 -26.60
C VAL A 246 8.60 9.19 -27.33
N SER A 247 8.54 9.53 -28.61
CA SER A 247 9.66 10.15 -29.32
C SER A 247 9.67 11.64 -28.99
N PRO A 248 10.77 12.20 -28.48
CA PRO A 248 10.90 13.65 -28.40
C PRO A 248 11.08 14.19 -29.82
N THR A 249 10.04 14.86 -30.33
CA THR A 249 10.14 15.68 -31.54
C THR A 249 11.13 16.80 -31.27
N ALA A 250 12.35 16.63 -31.76
CA ALA A 250 13.36 17.68 -31.79
C ALA A 250 12.84 18.80 -32.71
N ALA A 251 12.59 19.97 -32.11
CA ALA A 251 12.31 21.20 -32.82
C ALA A 251 13.49 21.54 -33.74
N ALA A 252 13.22 21.66 -35.04
CA ALA A 252 14.13 22.26 -35.99
C ALA A 252 14.24 23.77 -35.72
N PRO A 253 15.44 24.37 -35.69
CA PRO A 253 15.59 25.80 -35.78
C PRO A 253 15.69 26.20 -37.27
N SER A 254 14.67 26.92 -37.74
CA SER A 254 14.76 27.78 -38.93
C SER A 254 15.58 29.04 -38.61
N ASP A 255 16.06 29.67 -39.68
CA ASP A 255 16.52 31.07 -39.75
C ASP A 255 17.98 31.38 -39.41
N ARG A 256 18.88 30.97 -40.31
CA ARG A 256 20.13 31.69 -40.56
C ARG A 256 19.83 32.88 -41.48
N LYS A 257 19.68 34.07 -40.91
CA LYS A 257 19.69 35.34 -41.65
C LYS A 257 20.99 35.49 -42.44
N SER A 258 20.87 35.60 -43.76
CA SER A 258 21.92 36.12 -44.64
C SER A 258 22.10 37.62 -44.36
N LEU A 259 23.29 38.01 -43.92
CA LEU A 259 23.74 39.40 -43.88
C LEU A 259 24.07 39.89 -45.31
N PRO A 260 23.65 41.10 -45.71
CA PRO A 260 24.17 41.76 -46.90
C PRO A 260 25.48 42.53 -46.59
N SER A 261 26.46 42.32 -47.46
CA SER A 261 27.57 43.20 -47.92
C SER A 261 28.05 44.39 -47.06
N GLN A 262 29.36 44.42 -46.78
CA GLN A 262 30.30 45.44 -47.30
C GLN A 262 31.66 44.81 -47.57
#